data_AF-A0A9D6KTP7-F1
#
_entry.id   AF-A0A9D6KTP7-F1
#
_cell.length_a   1.000
_cell.length_b   1.000
_cell.length_c   1.000
_cell.angle_alpha   90.00
_cell.angle_beta   90.00
_cell.angle_gamma   90.00
#
_symmetry.space_group_name_H-M   'P 1'
#
loop_
_entity.id
_entity.type
_entity.pdbx_description
1 polymer ?
#
loop_
_entity_poly.entity_id
_entity_poly.type
_entity_poly.pdbx_seq_one_letter_code
_entity_poly.pdbx_strand_id
1 'polypeptide(L)'
;MSDLTPETPDTPPAATENNTVDQSRRKLTGAALGMSAVFTLASRPVWANQCSISGMASGNLSAPKVTCEGCTPGYWKVCNHFDSWGSTGYKLTDTFNAVFGVTQYVDCKGTPYTLLDVLYLSGNTYSCPGNKDANPNGPPPTCTNGTCFPSLGGDPISVNLGFHAVAALLNSAYPNMNFGYTAGELITFFKANYLTDPAGLKDSLAMLNERYCPLN
;
A
#
# COMPACT_ATOMS: atom_id res chain seq x y z
N MET A 1 -62.73 28.18 -60.21
CA MET A 1 -63.06 28.14 -58.77
C MET A 1 -63.29 26.69 -58.41
N SER A 2 -62.68 26.23 -57.32
CA SER A 2 -63.03 25.00 -56.60
C SER A 2 -62.44 23.69 -57.15
N ASP A 3 -61.23 23.40 -56.68
CA ASP A 3 -60.73 22.03 -56.48
C ASP A 3 -61.52 21.41 -55.32
N LEU A 4 -62.23 20.30 -55.58
CA LEU A 4 -62.77 19.40 -54.57
C LEU A 4 -62.84 17.98 -55.15
N THR A 5 -62.02 17.07 -54.61
CA THR A 5 -62.22 15.61 -54.67
C THR A 5 -61.92 15.03 -53.27
N PRO A 6 -62.52 13.88 -52.90
CA PRO A 6 -63.07 13.63 -51.56
C PRO A 6 -62.23 12.67 -50.71
N GLU A 7 -62.56 12.60 -49.41
CA GLU A 7 -61.97 11.70 -48.40
C GLU A 7 -62.55 10.27 -48.38
N THR A 8 -61.69 9.33 -47.89
CA THR A 8 -61.92 8.09 -47.09
C THR A 8 -62.46 6.80 -47.75
N PRO A 9 -62.30 5.58 -47.14
CA PRO A 9 -61.42 5.12 -46.02
C PRO A 9 -60.74 3.70 -46.18
N ASP A 10 -59.90 3.36 -45.17
CA ASP A 10 -59.47 2.03 -44.64
C ASP A 10 -58.37 1.17 -45.31
N THR A 11 -57.39 0.48 -44.67
CA THR A 11 -56.63 0.40 -43.38
C THR A 11 -55.77 -0.92 -43.48
N PRO A 12 -54.75 -1.25 -42.64
CA PRO A 12 -53.29 -0.97 -42.56
C PRO A 12 -52.42 -2.18 -43.09
N PRO A 13 -51.17 -2.56 -42.68
CA PRO A 13 -50.09 -1.97 -41.86
C PRO A 13 -48.75 -1.85 -42.66
N ALA A 14 -47.72 -1.10 -42.26
CA ALA A 14 -46.85 -1.38 -41.12
C ALA A 14 -45.94 -0.16 -40.88
N ALA A 15 -46.06 0.43 -39.70
CA ALA A 15 -45.04 1.31 -39.17
C ALA A 15 -43.78 0.47 -38.89
N THR A 16 -42.66 0.80 -39.53
CA THR A 16 -41.35 0.36 -39.04
C THR A 16 -40.65 1.61 -38.51
N GLU A 17 -41.01 1.98 -37.29
CA GLU A 17 -40.25 2.95 -36.52
C GLU A 17 -39.42 2.26 -35.45
N ASN A 18 -38.25 2.86 -35.24
CA ASN A 18 -37.44 2.87 -34.04
C ASN A 18 -36.40 1.76 -33.86
N ASN A 19 -35.15 2.22 -34.08
CA ASN A 19 -33.93 1.82 -33.40
C ASN A 19 -34.21 1.27 -32.00
N THR A 20 -34.35 -0.05 -31.93
CA THR A 20 -34.35 -0.78 -30.66
C THR A 20 -32.94 -1.34 -30.50
N VAL A 21 -32.19 -0.63 -29.68
CA VAL A 21 -30.93 -1.10 -29.08
C VAL A 21 -31.13 -2.55 -28.61
N ASP A 22 -30.28 -3.45 -29.11
CA ASP A 22 -30.23 -4.85 -28.68
C ASP A 22 -29.88 -4.91 -27.18
N GLN A 23 -30.92 -5.06 -26.35
CA GLN A 23 -30.81 -5.23 -24.91
C GLN A 23 -30.58 -6.70 -24.49
N SER A 24 -29.89 -7.50 -25.31
CA SER A 24 -29.48 -8.85 -24.90
C SER A 24 -28.27 -8.89 -23.95
N ARG A 25 -27.67 -7.73 -23.61
CA ARG A 25 -26.52 -7.62 -22.69
C ARG A 25 -26.86 -7.04 -21.31
N ARG A 26 -27.97 -7.46 -20.70
CA ARG A 26 -28.18 -7.44 -19.24
C ARG A 26 -29.53 -8.09 -18.91
N LYS A 27 -29.54 -9.42 -18.72
CA LYS A 27 -30.59 -10.09 -17.96
C LYS A 27 -29.99 -10.64 -16.67
N LEU A 28 -30.06 -9.84 -15.61
CA LEU A 28 -30.12 -10.34 -14.23
C LEU A 28 -31.36 -9.74 -13.58
N THR A 29 -32.52 -10.12 -14.11
CA THR A 29 -33.81 -10.15 -13.44
C THR A 29 -34.00 -11.61 -13.04
N GLY A 30 -34.23 -12.04 -11.81
CA GLY A 30 -34.67 -11.40 -10.58
C GLY A 30 -35.38 -12.52 -9.78
N ALA A 31 -35.29 -12.46 -8.45
CA ALA A 31 -36.03 -13.26 -7.48
C ALA A 31 -35.59 -14.72 -7.23
N ALA A 32 -34.74 -14.89 -6.20
CA ALA A 32 -34.94 -15.92 -5.19
C ALA A 32 -34.35 -15.41 -3.85
N LEU A 33 -35.16 -15.50 -2.81
CA LEU A 33 -34.94 -14.96 -1.47
C LEU A 33 -33.75 -15.64 -0.77
N GLY A 34 -32.84 -14.87 -0.18
CA GLY A 34 -31.87 -15.40 0.79
C GLY A 34 -30.51 -14.70 0.79
N MET A 35 -30.26 -13.94 1.86
CA MET A 35 -29.00 -13.30 2.25
C MET A 35 -28.53 -12.12 1.40
N SER A 36 -28.73 -10.94 1.97
CA SER A 36 -28.15 -9.66 1.58
C SER A 36 -26.62 -9.73 1.52
N ALA A 37 -26.05 -10.08 0.37
CA ALA A 37 -24.69 -9.67 0.08
C ALA A 37 -24.74 -8.20 -0.35
N VAL A 38 -24.84 -7.30 0.63
CA VAL A 38 -24.51 -5.88 0.43
C VAL A 38 -23.02 -5.83 0.17
N PHE A 39 -22.62 -5.96 -1.09
CA PHE A 39 -21.30 -5.56 -1.54
C PHE A 39 -21.28 -4.04 -1.56
N THR A 40 -21.19 -3.40 -0.39
CA THR A 40 -20.66 -2.05 -0.30
C THR A 40 -19.18 -2.14 -0.66
N LEU A 41 -18.90 -2.14 -1.96
CA LEU A 41 -17.59 -1.73 -2.43
C LEU A 41 -17.49 -0.25 -2.07
N ALA A 42 -16.83 0.06 -0.96
CA ALA A 42 -16.50 1.43 -0.62
C ALA A 42 -15.69 1.97 -1.79
N SER A 43 -16.34 2.74 -2.65
CA SER A 43 -15.73 3.55 -3.69
C SER A 43 -14.88 4.60 -2.99
N ARG A 44 -13.69 4.17 -2.56
CA ARG A 44 -12.63 5.07 -2.15
C ARG A 44 -12.35 5.99 -3.35
N PRO A 45 -12.12 7.29 -3.10
CA PRO A 45 -12.17 8.31 -4.13
C PRO A 45 -11.14 8.04 -5.24
N VAL A 46 -11.26 8.78 -6.35
CA VAL A 46 -10.42 8.81 -7.56
C VAL A 46 -8.90 8.98 -7.29
N TRP A 47 -8.47 8.97 -6.03
CA TRP A 47 -7.11 9.14 -5.54
C TRP A 47 -6.44 7.82 -5.13
N ALA A 48 -7.06 6.66 -5.36
CA ALA A 48 -6.31 5.40 -5.33
C ALA A 48 -5.25 5.48 -6.44
N ASN A 49 -4.03 5.91 -6.09
CA ASN A 49 -2.89 5.88 -6.98
C ASN A 49 -2.77 4.43 -7.48
N GLN A 50 -2.54 4.26 -8.79
CA GLN A 50 -2.33 2.94 -9.40
C GLN A 50 -1.22 2.15 -8.70
N CYS A 51 -0.31 2.83 -7.98
CA CYS A 51 0.75 2.23 -7.18
C CYS A 51 0.34 1.83 -5.75
N SER A 52 -0.87 2.14 -5.29
CA SER A 52 -1.41 1.58 -4.05
C SER A 52 -1.80 0.12 -4.25
N ILE A 53 -1.91 -0.66 -3.16
CA ILE A 53 -2.35 -2.08 -3.22
C ILE A 53 -3.70 -2.21 -3.92
N SER A 54 -4.67 -1.35 -3.56
CA SER A 54 -5.98 -1.29 -4.18
C SER A 54 -5.94 -0.84 -5.64
N GLY A 55 -5.03 0.07 -6.00
CA GLY A 55 -4.85 0.55 -7.37
C GLY A 55 -4.35 -0.56 -8.30
N MET A 56 -3.37 -1.34 -7.83
CA MET A 56 -2.83 -2.49 -8.56
C MET A 56 -3.87 -3.61 -8.72
N ALA A 57 -4.68 -3.87 -7.68
CA ALA A 57 -5.74 -4.88 -7.75
C ALA A 57 -6.90 -4.48 -8.70
N SER A 58 -7.18 -3.18 -8.83
CA SER A 58 -8.28 -2.69 -9.65
C SER A 58 -7.99 -2.75 -11.16
N GLY A 59 -6.73 -2.90 -11.59
CA GLY A 59 -6.36 -3.18 -12.97
C GLY A 59 -6.99 -2.25 -14.01
N ASN A 60 -7.00 -0.92 -13.79
CA ASN A 60 -7.57 0.01 -14.76
C ASN A 60 -6.70 0.09 -16.04
N LEU A 61 -6.95 -0.81 -16.99
CA LEU A 61 -6.21 -0.95 -18.24
C LEU A 61 -6.38 0.25 -19.20
N SER A 62 -7.34 1.15 -18.94
CA SER A 62 -7.60 2.31 -19.77
C SER A 62 -6.79 3.55 -19.36
N ALA A 63 -6.11 3.51 -18.21
CA ALA A 63 -5.27 4.61 -17.74
C ALA A 63 -3.81 4.44 -18.22
N PRO A 64 -3.04 5.53 -18.36
CA PRO A 64 -1.62 5.45 -18.70
C PRO A 64 -0.86 4.54 -17.73
N LYS A 65 0.08 3.74 -18.26
CA LYS A 65 0.98 2.92 -17.45
C LYS A 65 1.81 3.83 -16.54
N VAL A 66 1.63 3.72 -15.24
CA VAL A 66 2.53 4.36 -14.27
C VAL A 66 3.68 3.44 -13.90
N THR A 67 4.86 4.01 -13.65
CA THR A 67 5.97 3.29 -13.02
C THR A 67 5.87 3.47 -11.52
N CYS A 68 5.67 2.38 -10.79
CA CYS A 68 5.66 2.38 -9.34
C CYS A 68 7.06 2.11 -8.81
N GLU A 69 7.43 2.85 -7.78
CA GLU A 69 8.77 2.86 -7.23
C GLU A 69 8.77 2.38 -5.79
N GLY A 70 9.94 1.93 -5.33
CA GLY A 70 10.15 1.48 -3.96
C GLY A 70 11.54 0.88 -3.81
N CYS A 71 12.24 1.28 -2.76
CA CYS A 71 13.54 0.72 -2.40
C CYS A 71 13.36 -0.32 -1.29
N THR A 72 14.12 -1.42 -1.40
CA THR A 72 14.05 -2.51 -0.42
C THR A 72 14.56 -2.04 0.94
N PRO A 73 14.18 -2.71 2.04
CA PRO A 73 14.77 -2.40 3.35
C PRO A 73 16.30 -2.57 3.38
N GLY A 74 16.86 -3.39 2.48
CA GLY A 74 18.30 -3.57 2.31
C GLY A 74 19.01 -2.29 1.85
N TYR A 75 18.39 -1.48 1.01
CA TYR A 75 18.90 -0.16 0.61
C TYR A 75 18.98 0.77 1.84
N TRP A 76 17.86 0.90 2.56
CA TRP A 76 17.73 1.87 3.65
C TRP A 76 18.63 1.61 4.86
N LYS A 77 19.09 0.37 5.07
CA LYS A 77 19.86 -0.02 6.26
C LYS A 77 21.38 0.14 6.13
N VAL A 78 21.89 0.31 4.91
CA VAL A 78 23.33 0.37 4.63
C VAL A 78 23.84 1.78 4.89
N CYS A 79 24.97 1.94 5.61
CA CYS A 79 25.44 3.27 6.01
C CYS A 79 25.81 4.19 4.84
N ASN A 80 26.17 3.62 3.68
CA ASN A 80 26.41 4.42 2.47
C ASN A 80 25.14 5.10 1.90
N HIS A 81 23.95 4.68 2.33
CA HIS A 81 22.67 5.27 1.88
C HIS A 81 21.99 6.10 2.97
N PHE A 82 22.64 6.35 4.12
CA PHE A 82 22.03 7.12 5.22
C PHE A 82 21.75 8.57 4.86
N ASP A 83 22.48 9.14 3.90
CA ASP A 83 22.18 10.48 3.39
C ASP A 83 20.80 10.56 2.72
N SER A 84 20.28 9.44 2.18
CA SER A 84 18.94 9.38 1.60
C SER A 84 17.82 9.58 2.64
N TRP A 85 18.09 9.32 3.92
CA TRP A 85 17.09 9.54 4.98
C TRP A 85 16.78 11.02 5.17
N GLY A 86 17.77 11.90 4.97
CA GLY A 86 17.59 13.35 5.15
C GLY A 86 16.43 13.91 4.33
N SER A 87 16.25 13.43 3.11
CA SER A 87 15.16 13.83 2.22
C SER A 87 13.78 13.36 2.69
N THR A 88 13.70 12.28 3.48
CA THR A 88 12.43 11.77 4.03
C THR A 88 11.93 12.56 5.24
N GLY A 89 12.79 13.35 5.88
CA GLY A 89 12.51 14.05 7.12
C GLY A 89 12.60 13.17 8.38
N TYR A 90 12.78 11.86 8.24
CA TYR A 90 13.00 10.93 9.36
C TYR A 90 14.47 10.80 9.72
N LYS A 91 14.75 10.60 11.01
CA LYS A 91 16.08 10.36 11.53
C LYS A 91 16.28 8.87 11.80
N LEU A 92 17.54 8.43 11.66
CA LEU A 92 17.95 7.06 12.01
C LEU A 92 17.59 6.70 13.46
N THR A 93 17.60 7.70 14.35
CA THR A 93 17.35 7.58 15.79
C THR A 93 15.89 7.80 16.20
N ASP A 94 15.00 8.14 15.27
CA ASP A 94 13.58 8.22 15.60
C ASP A 94 13.09 6.84 16.06
N THR A 95 12.31 6.77 17.13
CA THR A 95 11.84 5.47 17.64
C THR A 95 10.66 4.96 16.82
N PHE A 96 10.64 3.65 16.51
CA PHE A 96 9.56 3.04 15.75
C PHE A 96 8.20 3.23 16.44
N ASN A 97 8.18 3.02 17.76
CA ASN A 97 7.00 3.19 18.59
C ASN A 97 6.38 4.61 18.49
N ALA A 98 7.21 5.66 18.52
CA ALA A 98 6.71 7.03 18.40
C ALA A 98 6.18 7.35 16.99
N VAL A 99 6.88 6.89 15.95
CA VAL A 99 6.52 7.17 14.56
C VAL A 99 5.25 6.43 14.13
N PHE A 100 5.15 5.13 14.44
CA PHE A 100 3.99 4.31 14.10
C PHE A 100 2.87 4.37 15.14
N GLY A 101 3.10 4.99 16.30
CA GLY A 101 2.13 5.07 17.39
C GLY A 101 1.79 3.70 17.97
N VAL A 102 2.82 2.89 18.24
CA VAL A 102 2.73 1.53 18.79
C VAL A 102 3.67 1.37 19.99
N THR A 103 3.67 0.21 20.66
CA THR A 103 4.46 -0.01 21.89
C THR A 103 5.30 -1.27 21.90
N GLN A 104 5.14 -2.15 20.90
CA GLN A 104 5.73 -3.49 20.90
C GLN A 104 7.23 -3.51 20.53
N TYR A 105 7.74 -2.46 19.89
CA TYR A 105 9.13 -2.41 19.42
C TYR A 105 10.08 -1.90 20.49
N VAL A 106 10.33 -2.75 21.49
CA VAL A 106 11.31 -2.56 22.55
C VAL A 106 12.27 -3.74 22.63
N ASP A 107 13.50 -3.50 23.07
CA ASP A 107 14.44 -4.57 23.42
C ASP A 107 14.06 -5.24 24.75
N CYS A 108 14.87 -6.21 25.15
CA CYS A 108 14.63 -7.03 26.33
C CYS A 108 14.74 -6.25 27.65
N LYS A 109 15.33 -5.06 27.63
CA LYS A 109 15.46 -4.15 28.77
C LYS A 109 14.37 -3.08 28.76
N GLY A 110 13.48 -3.10 27.76
CA GLY A 110 12.41 -2.12 27.57
C GLY A 110 12.86 -0.86 26.83
N THR A 111 14.05 -0.85 26.23
CA THR A 111 14.54 0.28 25.43
C THR A 111 13.84 0.27 24.06
N PRO A 112 13.20 1.36 23.62
CA PRO A 112 12.58 1.41 22.30
C PRO A 112 13.60 1.26 21.18
N TYR A 113 13.28 0.44 20.17
CA TYR A 113 14.06 0.36 18.95
C TYR A 113 13.89 1.61 18.10
N THR A 114 15.00 2.10 17.54
CA THR A 114 15.00 3.16 16.53
C THR A 114 14.50 2.62 15.18
N LEU A 115 14.14 3.50 14.25
CA LEU A 115 13.81 3.11 12.86
C LEU A 115 14.97 2.35 12.23
N LEU A 116 16.22 2.77 12.49
CA LEU A 116 17.38 2.05 12.00
C LEU A 116 17.50 0.67 12.65
N ASP A 117 17.34 0.55 13.97
CA ASP A 117 17.39 -0.75 14.67
C ASP A 117 16.38 -1.73 14.07
N VAL A 118 15.15 -1.29 13.79
CA VAL A 118 14.11 -2.15 13.23
C VAL A 118 14.48 -2.70 11.85
N LEU A 119 15.29 -1.99 11.06
CA LEU A 119 15.85 -2.53 9.81
C LEU A 119 16.88 -3.66 10.02
N TYR A 120 17.34 -3.89 11.26
CA TYR A 120 18.20 -5.00 11.65
C TYR A 120 17.47 -6.11 12.43
N LEU A 121 16.17 -5.93 12.72
CA LEU A 121 15.27 -6.99 13.24
C LEU A 121 14.78 -7.89 12.10
N SER A 122 15.74 -8.48 11.37
CA SER A 122 15.46 -9.38 10.24
C SER A 122 15.75 -10.84 10.60
N GLY A 123 14.81 -11.72 10.30
CA GLY A 123 14.92 -13.18 10.46
C GLY A 123 14.64 -13.70 11.88
N ASN A 124 14.29 -14.99 11.98
CA ASN A 124 13.89 -15.69 13.21
C ASN A 124 12.66 -15.10 13.94
N THR A 125 12.08 -15.89 14.85
CA THR A 125 11.06 -15.40 15.77
C THR A 125 11.71 -14.51 16.84
N TYR A 126 11.07 -13.41 17.22
CA TYR A 126 11.51 -12.59 18.34
C TYR A 126 11.62 -13.44 19.62
N SER A 127 12.79 -13.42 20.25
CA SER A 127 12.99 -14.04 21.56
C SER A 127 13.97 -13.20 22.37
N CYS A 128 13.64 -12.93 23.63
CA CYS A 128 14.46 -12.02 24.44
C CYS A 128 15.92 -12.49 24.57
N PRO A 129 16.22 -13.78 24.78
CA PRO A 129 17.62 -14.23 24.83
C PRO A 129 18.34 -14.20 23.47
N GLY A 130 17.60 -14.22 22.35
CA GLY A 130 18.15 -14.25 21.00
C GLY A 130 18.35 -12.89 20.35
N ASN A 131 17.78 -11.84 20.93
CA ASN A 131 17.83 -10.49 20.40
C ASN A 131 18.91 -9.65 21.09
N LYS A 132 19.49 -8.71 20.34
CA LYS A 132 20.50 -7.77 20.85
C LYS A 132 19.84 -6.47 21.33
N ASP A 133 20.56 -5.72 22.15
CA ASP A 133 20.09 -4.44 22.68
C ASP A 133 19.88 -3.40 21.57
N ALA A 134 18.93 -2.48 21.79
CA ALA A 134 18.69 -1.36 20.90
C ALA A 134 19.90 -0.38 20.87
N ASN A 135 20.07 0.36 19.76
CA ASN A 135 21.14 1.35 19.60
C ASN A 135 20.54 2.77 19.56
N PRO A 136 20.11 3.33 20.71
CA PRO A 136 19.40 4.62 20.76
C PRO A 136 20.23 5.80 20.26
N ASN A 137 21.56 5.67 20.28
CA ASN A 137 22.48 6.69 19.78
C ASN A 137 22.68 6.64 18.26
N GLY A 138 22.05 5.70 17.57
CA GLY A 138 22.23 5.49 16.13
C GLY A 138 23.53 4.76 15.78
N PRO A 139 23.91 4.74 14.49
CA PRO A 139 25.08 4.02 14.02
C PRO A 139 26.38 4.66 14.54
N PRO A 140 27.47 3.87 14.67
CA PRO A 140 28.76 4.44 15.05
C PRO A 140 29.25 5.41 13.97
N PRO A 141 29.95 6.50 14.34
CA PRO A 141 30.44 7.51 13.40
C PRO A 141 31.46 6.96 12.40
N THR A 142 32.01 5.78 12.65
CA THR A 142 32.94 5.07 11.77
C THR A 142 32.24 4.24 10.69
N CYS A 143 30.91 4.14 10.68
CA CYS A 143 30.20 3.40 9.63
C CYS A 143 30.15 4.22 8.35
N THR A 144 31.07 3.92 7.44
CA THR A 144 31.17 4.58 6.14
C THR A 144 30.71 3.69 5.00
N ASN A 145 30.79 2.36 5.16
CA ASN A 145 30.38 1.40 4.14
C ASN A 145 29.74 0.16 4.79
N GLY A 146 28.66 -0.36 4.18
CA GLY A 146 28.05 -1.64 4.57
C GLY A 146 27.05 -1.57 5.73
N THR A 147 27.00 -2.63 6.54
CA THR A 147 26.07 -2.78 7.66
C THR A 147 26.63 -2.18 8.94
N CYS A 148 25.83 -1.36 9.63
CA CYS A 148 26.22 -0.69 10.88
C CYS A 148 26.15 -1.58 12.10
N PHE A 149 25.11 -2.42 12.12
CA PHE A 149 24.77 -3.27 13.25
C PHE A 149 24.80 -4.72 12.81
N PRO A 150 25.16 -5.64 13.71
CA PRO A 150 24.84 -7.04 13.48
C PRO A 150 23.31 -7.25 13.48
N SER A 151 22.83 -8.41 13.03
CA SER A 151 21.42 -8.78 13.21
C SER A 151 21.03 -8.63 14.69
N LEU A 152 19.94 -7.89 14.93
CA LEU A 152 19.36 -7.69 16.25
C LEU A 152 18.36 -8.79 16.61
N GLY A 153 18.11 -9.72 15.68
CA GLY A 153 17.25 -10.88 15.82
C GLY A 153 15.86 -10.68 15.19
N GLY A 154 14.84 -11.23 15.84
CA GLY A 154 13.49 -11.33 15.28
C GLY A 154 12.61 -10.10 15.52
N ASP A 155 11.61 -9.93 14.66
CA ASP A 155 10.60 -8.87 14.80
C ASP A 155 9.56 -9.23 15.89
N PRO A 156 9.22 -8.30 16.82
CA PRO A 156 8.31 -8.56 17.95
C PRO A 156 6.89 -8.99 17.58
N ILE A 157 6.43 -8.65 16.37
CA ILE A 157 5.02 -8.81 15.98
C ILE A 157 4.89 -9.91 14.94
N SER A 158 5.68 -9.84 13.88
CA SER A 158 5.71 -10.84 12.82
C SER A 158 7.00 -10.74 12.04
N VAL A 159 7.55 -11.89 11.65
CA VAL A 159 8.85 -11.99 10.99
C VAL A 159 8.96 -10.98 9.84
N ASN A 160 9.93 -10.07 9.96
CA ASN A 160 10.25 -8.99 9.02
C ASN A 160 9.16 -7.91 8.81
N LEU A 161 8.12 -7.84 9.63
CA LEU A 161 7.06 -6.84 9.48
C LEU A 161 7.60 -5.41 9.65
N GLY A 162 8.26 -5.11 10.77
CA GLY A 162 8.86 -3.82 11.07
C GLY A 162 9.93 -3.46 10.06
N PHE A 163 10.75 -4.43 9.67
CA PHE A 163 11.76 -4.29 8.61
C PHE A 163 11.16 -3.75 7.30
N HIS A 164 10.06 -4.32 6.82
CA HIS A 164 9.35 -3.81 5.63
C HIS A 164 8.56 -2.53 5.92
N ALA A 165 8.05 -2.34 7.13
CA ALA A 165 7.31 -1.13 7.51
C ALA A 165 8.20 0.11 7.51
N VAL A 166 9.41 0.04 8.05
CA VAL A 166 10.37 1.17 8.01
C VAL A 166 10.72 1.51 6.57
N ALA A 167 11.04 0.52 5.74
CA ALA A 167 11.34 0.78 4.32
C ALA A 167 10.17 1.43 3.58
N ALA A 168 8.95 0.95 3.81
CA ALA A 168 7.75 1.51 3.22
C ALA A 168 7.53 2.96 3.68
N LEU A 169 7.81 3.26 4.95
CA LEU A 169 7.72 4.62 5.49
C LEU A 169 8.68 5.54 4.76
N LEU A 170 9.95 5.16 4.67
CA LEU A 170 10.99 5.94 4.01
C LEU A 170 10.68 6.15 2.52
N ASN A 171 10.24 5.09 1.82
CA ASN A 171 9.80 5.21 0.42
C ASN A 171 8.62 6.17 0.26
N SER A 172 7.60 6.07 1.13
CA SER A 172 6.41 6.93 1.09
C SER A 172 6.67 8.39 1.47
N ALA A 173 7.78 8.65 2.16
CA ALA A 173 8.19 9.97 2.63
C ALA A 173 9.25 10.61 1.72
N TYR A 174 9.93 9.83 0.88
CA TYR A 174 10.97 10.34 0.00
C TYR A 174 10.35 11.22 -1.11
N PRO A 175 10.88 12.43 -1.35
CA PRO A 175 10.31 13.34 -2.32
C PRO A 175 10.39 12.77 -3.74
N ASN A 176 9.32 12.95 -4.51
CA ASN A 176 9.19 12.50 -5.89
C ASN A 176 9.28 10.98 -6.12
N MET A 177 9.25 10.16 -5.06
CA MET A 177 9.15 8.71 -5.22
C MET A 177 7.69 8.29 -5.41
N ASN A 178 7.36 7.63 -6.52
CA ASN A 178 6.00 7.17 -6.79
C ASN A 178 5.68 5.85 -6.07
N PHE A 179 5.68 5.90 -4.74
CA PHE A 179 5.43 4.73 -3.89
C PHE A 179 3.96 4.29 -3.86
N GLY A 180 3.04 5.22 -4.09
CA GLY A 180 1.59 4.96 -4.07
C GLY A 180 0.89 5.22 -2.74
N TYR A 181 1.63 5.62 -1.71
CA TYR A 181 1.13 6.05 -0.41
C TYR A 181 1.91 7.27 0.06
N THR A 182 1.25 8.15 0.80
CA THR A 182 1.93 9.09 1.70
C THR A 182 2.35 8.39 2.99
N ALA A 183 3.33 8.96 3.72
CA ALA A 183 3.74 8.45 5.02
C ALA A 183 2.59 8.32 6.03
N GLY A 184 1.68 9.30 6.07
CA GLY A 184 0.52 9.27 6.96
C GLY A 184 -0.49 8.16 6.61
N GLU A 185 -0.75 7.94 5.32
CA GLU A 185 -1.61 6.85 4.86
C GLU A 185 -0.99 5.48 5.16
N LEU A 186 0.32 5.34 4.96
CA LEU A 186 1.03 4.11 5.31
C LEU A 186 0.96 3.84 6.82
N ILE A 187 1.26 4.82 7.67
CA ILE A 187 1.16 4.65 9.13
C ILE A 187 -0.27 4.23 9.52
N THR A 188 -1.29 4.86 8.91
CA THR A 188 -2.69 4.49 9.14
C THR A 188 -2.97 3.06 8.70
N PHE A 189 -2.47 2.66 7.53
CA PHE A 189 -2.60 1.30 7.00
C PHE A 189 -1.90 0.27 7.89
N PHE A 190 -0.70 0.58 8.39
CA PHE A 190 0.03 -0.26 9.33
C PHE A 190 -0.78 -0.46 10.62
N LYS A 191 -1.21 0.63 11.26
CA LYS A 191 -1.96 0.59 12.53
C LYS A 191 -3.27 -0.19 12.42
N ALA A 192 -3.91 -0.19 11.26
CA ALA A 192 -5.15 -0.93 11.04
C ALA A 192 -4.94 -2.46 10.95
N ASN A 193 -3.74 -2.93 10.60
CA ASN A 193 -3.50 -4.33 10.22
C ASN A 193 -2.44 -5.06 11.05
N TYR A 194 -1.56 -4.35 11.75
CA TYR A 194 -0.38 -4.95 12.38
C TYR A 194 -0.66 -5.94 13.52
N LEU A 195 -1.89 -5.96 14.08
CA LEU A 195 -2.30 -6.98 15.07
C LEU A 195 -3.33 -7.96 14.54
N THR A 196 -4.00 -7.62 13.43
CA THR A 196 -5.11 -8.41 12.88
C THR A 196 -4.63 -9.37 11.79
N ASP A 197 -3.75 -8.89 10.90
CA ASP A 197 -3.11 -9.69 9.86
C ASP A 197 -1.66 -9.21 9.63
N PRO A 198 -0.75 -9.44 10.59
CA PRO A 198 0.62 -8.95 10.49
C PRO A 198 1.43 -9.63 9.38
N ALA A 199 1.12 -10.88 9.02
CA ALA A 199 1.79 -11.59 7.94
C ALA A 199 1.35 -11.06 6.57
N GLY A 200 0.04 -10.90 6.33
CA GLY A 200 -0.47 -10.31 5.09
C GLY A 200 -0.10 -8.83 4.94
N LEU A 201 -0.03 -8.08 6.05
CA LEU A 201 0.52 -6.73 6.05
C LEU A 201 1.99 -6.74 5.62
N LYS A 202 2.82 -7.63 6.19
CA LYS A 202 4.23 -7.76 5.79
C LYS A 202 4.37 -8.06 4.31
N ASP A 203 3.60 -8.99 3.77
CA ASP A 203 3.64 -9.37 2.35
C ASP A 203 3.23 -8.21 1.44
N SER A 204 2.21 -7.46 1.86
CA SER A 204 1.79 -6.24 1.18
C SER A 204 2.90 -5.19 1.14
N LEU A 205 3.57 -4.94 2.26
CA LEU A 205 4.66 -3.97 2.33
C LEU A 205 5.89 -4.45 1.55
N ALA A 206 6.19 -5.75 1.55
CA ALA A 206 7.25 -6.33 0.73
C ALA A 206 7.00 -6.09 -0.76
N MET A 207 5.79 -6.35 -1.24
CA MET A 207 5.38 -6.09 -2.62
C MET A 207 5.58 -4.62 -3.03
N LEU A 208 5.30 -3.67 -2.12
CA LEU A 208 5.52 -2.24 -2.39
C LEU A 208 7.00 -1.87 -2.42
N ASN A 209 7.81 -2.46 -1.54
CA ASN A 209 9.22 -2.13 -1.38
C ASN A 209 10.14 -2.81 -2.42
N GLU A 210 9.73 -3.94 -2.98
CA GLU A 210 10.51 -4.74 -3.96
C GLU A 210 10.25 -4.31 -5.41
N ARG A 211 10.06 -3.00 -5.61
CA ARG A 211 9.85 -2.39 -6.92
C ARG A 211 11.16 -1.84 -7.48
N TYR A 212 11.06 -1.07 -8.56
CA TYR A 212 12.17 -0.29 -9.06
C TYR A 212 12.56 0.78 -8.02
N CYS A 213 13.82 0.74 -7.57
CA CYS A 213 14.40 1.76 -6.70
C CYS A 213 15.09 2.82 -7.57
N PRO A 214 14.63 4.09 -7.55
CA PRO A 214 15.23 5.16 -8.33
C PRO A 214 16.46 5.79 -7.65
N LEU A 215 16.80 5.34 -6.44
CA LEU A 215 17.89 5.90 -5.62
C LEU A 215 19.18 5.08 -5.82
N ASN A 216 20.33 5.76 -5.83
CA ASN A 216 21.66 5.18 -6.04
C ASN A 216 22.53 5.32 -4.79
#